data_AF-U6DFT5-F1
#
_entry.id   AF-U6DFT5-F1
#
_cell.length_a   1.000
_cell.length_b   1.000
_cell.length_c   1.000
_cell.angle_alpha   90.00
_cell.angle_beta   90.00
_cell.angle_gamma   90.00
#
_symmetry.space_group_name_H-M   'P 1'
#
loop_
_entity.id
_entity.type
_entity.pdbx_description
1 polymer ?
#
loop_
_entity_poly.entity_id
_entity_poly.type
_entity_poly.pdbx_seq_one_letter_code
_entity_poly.pdbx_strand_id
1 'polypeptide(L)'
;VQISVGPMARDVESLALCLRALLCEDMFRLDPTVPPLPFREEVYTSSRPLRVGYYETDKYTMPTPAMKRAVLETKQSLEAAGHTLVPFLPSNIPHALETLSTGGLFSDGGHSFLQNFKGDFVDPCLGDLIPILKIPRWLKGLLAFLLKPLLPRMAAFLNSMKPRSAGKLWELQHEIEVFRNSVIAQWRALDLDVLLTPMLGPALDLNAPGKATGAVSYTLLYNCLDFPAGVVPVTSVTEDDEAQMEHYRGYFGDIWDNVVQKAMKKSVGMPVAVQCVALPWQEELCLRFMREVERLMTPEKQPS
;
A
#
# COMPACT_ATOMS: atom_id res chain seq x y z
N VAL A 1 -4.05 -10.42 7.94
CA VAL A 1 -3.08 -9.35 7.60
C VAL A 1 -1.95 -9.46 8.61
N GLN A 2 -0.73 -9.71 8.16
CA GLN A 2 0.43 -9.75 9.06
C GLN A 2 0.92 -8.32 9.33
N ILE A 3 1.56 -8.14 10.48
CA ILE A 3 2.18 -6.86 10.86
C ILE A 3 3.66 -6.98 10.51
N SER A 4 4.23 -5.92 9.96
CA SER A 4 5.66 -5.83 9.66
C SER A 4 6.28 -4.61 10.32
N VAL A 5 7.58 -4.68 10.57
CA VAL A 5 8.43 -3.58 11.04
C VAL A 5 9.56 -3.38 10.04
N GLY A 6 9.93 -2.13 9.77
CA GLY A 6 10.96 -1.80 8.79
C GLY A 6 11.58 -0.43 9.01
N PRO A 7 12.77 -0.17 8.43
CA PRO A 7 13.46 1.09 8.60
C PRO A 7 12.81 2.24 7.82
N MET A 8 12.98 3.45 8.33
CA MET A 8 12.72 4.71 7.63
C MET A 8 14.00 5.55 7.67
N ALA A 9 14.45 6.04 6.52
CA ALA A 9 15.70 6.79 6.41
C ALA A 9 15.63 7.81 5.27
N ARG A 10 16.69 8.62 5.12
CA ARG A 10 16.77 9.66 4.08
C ARG A 10 17.13 9.11 2.71
N ASP A 11 17.78 7.96 2.64
CA ASP A 11 18.29 7.31 1.43
C ASP A 11 18.15 5.79 1.54
N VAL A 12 18.16 5.10 0.39
CA VAL A 12 17.95 3.65 0.34
C VAL A 12 19.13 2.90 0.96
N GLU A 13 20.34 3.43 0.86
CA GLU A 13 21.54 2.81 1.42
C GLU A 13 21.47 2.70 2.95
N SER A 14 20.91 3.72 3.61
CA SER A 14 20.63 3.71 5.04
C SER A 14 19.58 2.66 5.44
N LEU A 15 18.58 2.41 4.58
CA LEU A 15 17.61 1.33 4.79
C LEU A 15 18.29 -0.04 4.72
N ALA A 16 19.13 -0.24 3.70
CA ALA A 16 19.91 -1.46 3.53
C ALA A 16 20.89 -1.68 4.69
N LEU A 17 21.58 -0.64 5.15
CA LEU A 17 22.46 -0.69 6.32
C LEU A 17 21.71 -1.13 7.59
N CYS A 18 20.53 -0.54 7.84
CA CYS A 18 19.72 -0.89 9.00
C CYS A 18 19.24 -2.35 8.93
N LEU A 19 18.69 -2.78 7.78
CA LEU A 19 18.22 -4.15 7.61
C LEU A 19 19.38 -5.16 7.73
N ARG A 20 20.54 -4.85 7.16
CA ARG A 20 21.78 -5.64 7.29
C ARG A 20 22.20 -5.80 8.75
N ALA A 21 22.12 -4.73 9.55
CA ALA A 21 22.45 -4.78 10.97
C ALA A 21 21.44 -5.60 11.79
N LEU A 22 20.15 -5.54 11.44
CA LEU A 22 19.10 -6.28 12.15
C LEU A 22 19.11 -7.78 11.82
N LEU A 23 19.45 -8.17 10.59
CA LEU A 23 19.53 -9.58 10.15
C LEU A 23 20.87 -10.22 10.57
N CYS A 24 21.12 -10.25 11.89
CA CYS A 24 22.34 -10.78 12.49
C CYS A 24 22.07 -11.92 13.48
N GLU A 25 23.13 -12.65 13.88
CA GLU A 25 23.01 -13.78 14.82
C GLU A 25 22.34 -13.41 16.14
N ASP A 26 22.59 -12.21 16.67
CA ASP A 26 22.01 -11.79 17.94
C ASP A 26 20.48 -11.69 17.84
N MET A 27 19.95 -11.14 16.75
CA MET A 27 18.50 -11.06 16.52
C MET A 27 17.89 -12.46 16.40
N PHE A 28 18.51 -13.35 15.60
CA PHE A 28 18.01 -14.72 15.41
C PHE A 28 18.09 -15.56 16.70
N ARG A 29 19.03 -15.27 17.60
CA ARG A 29 19.12 -15.92 18.92
C ARG A 29 18.08 -15.38 19.89
N LEU A 30 17.80 -14.08 19.87
CA LEU A 30 16.82 -13.44 20.74
C LEU A 30 15.39 -13.85 20.38
N ASP A 31 15.07 -13.96 19.09
CA ASP A 31 13.77 -14.43 18.61
C ASP A 31 13.92 -15.59 17.61
N PRO A 32 13.87 -16.85 18.10
CA PRO A 32 13.98 -18.04 17.25
C PRO A 32 12.72 -18.30 16.41
N THR A 33 11.66 -17.49 16.53
CA THR A 33 10.49 -17.58 15.65
C THR A 33 10.71 -16.90 14.31
N VAL A 34 11.73 -16.03 14.20
CA VAL A 34 12.15 -15.39 12.96
C VAL A 34 13.05 -16.35 12.16
N PRO A 35 12.79 -16.60 10.86
CA PRO A 35 13.69 -17.39 10.03
C PRO A 35 15.10 -16.76 9.97
N PRO A 36 16.18 -17.52 10.20
CA PRO A 36 17.55 -17.00 10.23
C PRO A 36 18.09 -16.75 8.81
N LEU A 37 17.51 -15.76 8.13
CA LEU A 37 17.88 -15.35 6.77
C LEU A 37 18.81 -14.13 6.85
N PRO A 38 20.13 -14.30 6.63
CA PRO A 38 21.06 -13.18 6.64
C PRO A 38 20.83 -12.27 5.42
N PHE A 39 21.22 -11.01 5.55
CA PHE A 39 21.17 -10.05 4.44
C PHE A 39 22.09 -10.49 3.29
N ARG A 40 21.50 -10.72 2.11
CA ARG A 40 22.20 -11.14 0.89
C ARG A 40 22.76 -9.95 0.12
N GLU A 41 24.01 -9.60 0.45
CA GLU A 41 24.71 -8.47 -0.17
C GLU A 41 24.81 -8.63 -1.70
N GLU A 42 25.00 -9.85 -2.20
CA GLU A 42 25.11 -10.14 -3.63
C GLU A 42 23.81 -9.84 -4.41
N VAL A 43 22.66 -10.02 -3.76
CA VAL A 43 21.35 -9.66 -4.33
C VAL A 43 21.21 -8.14 -4.33
N TYR A 44 21.55 -7.51 -3.21
CA TYR A 44 21.47 -6.06 -3.05
C TYR A 44 22.35 -5.31 -4.06
N THR A 45 23.62 -5.72 -4.22
CA THR A 45 24.60 -5.04 -5.09
C THR A 45 24.46 -5.39 -6.58
N SER A 46 23.59 -6.33 -6.95
CA SER A 46 23.40 -6.73 -8.35
C SER A 46 22.95 -5.55 -9.22
N SER A 47 23.61 -5.37 -10.36
CA SER A 47 23.29 -4.37 -11.39
C SER A 47 22.60 -4.95 -12.62
N ARG A 48 22.21 -6.24 -12.58
CA ARG A 48 21.54 -6.92 -13.70
C ARG A 48 20.26 -6.18 -14.11
N PRO A 49 19.94 -6.10 -15.42
CA PRO A 49 18.66 -5.58 -15.89
C PRO A 49 17.49 -6.35 -15.26
N LEU A 50 16.45 -5.62 -14.84
CA LEU A 50 15.26 -6.18 -14.21
C LEU A 50 14.10 -6.24 -15.21
N ARG A 51 13.23 -7.25 -15.09
CA ARG A 51 11.85 -7.23 -15.58
C ARG A 51 10.95 -6.61 -14.52
N VAL A 52 10.55 -5.37 -14.76
CA VAL A 52 9.77 -4.55 -13.83
C VAL A 52 8.31 -4.56 -14.27
N GLY A 53 7.44 -5.18 -13.47
CA GLY A 53 6.00 -5.00 -13.61
C GLY A 53 5.63 -3.55 -13.29
N TYR A 54 4.61 -2.98 -13.92
CA TYR A 54 4.10 -1.67 -13.51
C TYR A 54 2.59 -1.50 -13.74
N TYR A 55 1.96 -0.67 -12.92
CA TYR A 55 0.63 -0.13 -13.17
C TYR A 55 0.57 1.37 -12.84
N GLU A 56 -0.22 2.12 -13.61
CA GLU A 56 -0.46 3.55 -13.37
C GLU A 56 -1.57 3.78 -12.33
N THR A 57 -2.46 2.80 -12.17
CA THR A 57 -3.58 2.85 -11.24
C THR A 57 -3.98 1.44 -10.81
N ASP A 58 -4.42 1.32 -9.56
CA ASP A 58 -5.02 0.09 -9.04
C ASP A 58 -6.50 -0.09 -9.44
N LYS A 59 -7.06 0.86 -10.20
CA LYS A 59 -8.48 0.96 -10.58
C LYS A 59 -9.43 1.04 -9.38
N TYR A 60 -8.91 1.38 -8.19
CA TYR A 60 -9.66 1.52 -6.95
C TYR A 60 -9.60 2.96 -6.42
N THR A 61 -8.39 3.47 -6.21
CA THR A 61 -8.15 4.88 -5.91
C THR A 61 -7.54 5.53 -7.13
N MET A 62 -8.22 6.52 -7.71
CA MET A 62 -7.66 7.24 -8.84
C MET A 62 -6.36 7.94 -8.39
N PRO A 63 -5.24 7.75 -9.11
CA PRO A 63 -4.00 8.45 -8.79
C PRO A 63 -4.20 9.96 -9.02
N THR A 64 -3.58 10.79 -8.20
CA THR A 64 -3.48 12.23 -8.50
C THR A 64 -2.66 12.45 -9.77
N PRO A 65 -2.79 13.62 -10.44
CA PRO A 65 -1.94 13.96 -11.59
C PRO A 65 -0.45 13.75 -11.27
N ALA A 66 -0.01 14.22 -10.11
CA ALA A 66 1.36 14.07 -9.64
C ALA A 66 1.76 12.59 -9.42
N MET A 67 0.91 11.76 -8.80
CA MET A 67 1.17 10.31 -8.63
C MET A 67 1.33 9.61 -9.99
N LYS A 68 0.43 9.92 -10.93
CA LYS A 68 0.46 9.31 -12.26
C LYS A 68 1.74 9.71 -13.00
N ARG A 69 2.09 11.00 -12.95
CA ARG A 69 3.32 11.54 -13.55
C ARG A 69 4.56 10.89 -12.95
N ALA A 70 4.64 10.80 -11.63
CA ALA A 70 5.78 10.17 -10.93
C ALA A 70 6.04 8.73 -11.39
N VAL A 71 5.00 7.91 -11.54
CA VAL A 71 5.14 6.53 -12.04
C VAL A 71 5.55 6.50 -13.51
N LEU A 72 4.98 7.36 -14.35
CA LEU A 72 5.29 7.39 -15.78
C LEU A 72 6.71 7.88 -16.05
N GLU A 73 7.18 8.92 -15.36
CA GLU A 73 8.56 9.40 -15.44
C GLU A 73 9.53 8.32 -14.94
N THR A 74 9.25 7.69 -13.80
CA THR A 74 10.09 6.59 -13.27
C THR A 74 10.14 5.41 -14.23
N LYS A 75 9.00 5.03 -14.82
CA LYS A 75 8.90 3.99 -15.84
C LYS A 75 9.81 4.32 -17.03
N GLN A 76 9.71 5.52 -17.58
CA GLN A 76 10.51 5.96 -18.73
C GLN A 76 12.02 5.95 -18.42
N SER A 77 12.41 6.43 -17.25
CA SER A 77 13.80 6.42 -16.80
C SER A 77 14.36 4.99 -16.66
N LEU A 78 13.56 4.06 -16.13
CA LEU A 78 13.95 2.65 -16.03
C LEU A 78 14.07 1.98 -17.41
N GLU A 79 13.16 2.26 -18.34
CA GLU A 79 13.26 1.79 -19.74
C GLU A 79 14.53 2.32 -20.41
N ALA A 80 14.84 3.61 -20.23
CA ALA A 80 16.04 4.24 -20.77
C ALA A 80 17.34 3.66 -20.16
N ALA A 81 17.28 3.17 -18.93
CA ALA A 81 18.38 2.48 -18.25
C ALA A 81 18.55 1.01 -18.67
N GLY A 82 17.71 0.50 -19.58
CA GLY A 82 17.80 -0.85 -20.13
C GLY A 82 16.99 -1.92 -19.38
N HIS A 83 16.10 -1.52 -18.47
CA HIS A 83 15.14 -2.43 -17.83
C HIS A 83 13.95 -2.72 -18.75
N THR A 84 13.33 -3.89 -18.57
CA THR A 84 12.12 -4.25 -19.31
C THR A 84 10.89 -3.91 -18.48
N LEU A 85 10.01 -3.04 -18.97
CA LEU A 85 8.79 -2.66 -18.28
C LEU A 85 7.58 -3.41 -18.84
N VAL A 86 6.81 -4.04 -17.94
CA VAL A 86 5.71 -4.94 -18.30
C VAL A 86 4.44 -4.44 -17.62
N PRO A 87 3.36 -4.12 -18.37
CA PRO A 87 2.07 -3.82 -17.75
C PRO A 87 1.61 -4.99 -16.88
N PHE A 88 1.42 -4.75 -15.58
CA PHE A 88 1.02 -5.76 -14.61
C PHE A 88 0.12 -5.13 -13.55
N LEU A 89 -1.04 -5.73 -13.32
CA LEU A 89 -1.96 -5.34 -12.26
C LEU A 89 -2.43 -6.60 -11.53
N PRO A 90 -2.21 -6.73 -10.21
CA PRO A 90 -2.76 -7.84 -9.44
C PRO A 90 -4.27 -7.96 -9.66
N SER A 91 -4.76 -9.17 -9.93
CA SER A 91 -6.20 -9.37 -10.13
C SER A 91 -6.99 -9.13 -8.84
N ASN A 92 -8.28 -8.80 -8.96
CA ASN A 92 -9.24 -8.79 -7.84
C ASN A 92 -8.86 -7.88 -6.65
N ILE A 93 -8.20 -6.75 -6.91
CA ILE A 93 -7.86 -5.73 -5.89
C ILE A 93 -9.08 -5.33 -5.02
N PRO A 94 -10.28 -5.06 -5.56
CA PRO A 94 -11.44 -4.77 -4.70
C PRO A 94 -11.73 -5.87 -3.68
N HIS A 95 -11.66 -7.15 -4.06
CA HIS A 95 -11.87 -8.27 -3.15
C HIS A 95 -10.76 -8.33 -2.07
N ALA A 96 -9.51 -8.12 -2.47
CA ALA A 96 -8.38 -8.08 -1.56
C ALA A 96 -8.55 -7.00 -0.48
N LEU A 97 -9.00 -5.81 -0.86
CA LEU A 97 -9.16 -4.69 0.07
C LEU A 97 -10.43 -4.81 0.91
N GLU A 98 -11.57 -5.00 0.26
CA GLU A 98 -12.88 -4.92 0.87
C GLU A 98 -13.22 -6.17 1.66
N THR A 99 -12.79 -7.35 1.22
CA THR A 99 -13.11 -8.63 1.88
C THR A 99 -11.94 -9.13 2.71
N LEU A 100 -10.78 -9.34 2.07
CA LEU A 100 -9.65 -10.03 2.71
C LEU A 100 -8.98 -9.14 3.77
N SER A 101 -8.56 -7.94 3.40
CA SER A 101 -7.90 -7.00 4.32
C SER A 101 -8.85 -6.48 5.39
N THR A 102 -9.99 -5.90 4.98
CA THR A 102 -10.96 -5.35 5.95
C THR A 102 -11.55 -6.44 6.84
N GLY A 103 -11.89 -7.60 6.25
CA GLY A 103 -12.38 -8.73 7.02
C GLY A 103 -11.33 -9.28 7.97
N GLY A 104 -10.07 -9.37 7.55
CA GLY A 104 -8.95 -9.83 8.39
C GLY A 104 -8.66 -8.89 9.55
N LEU A 105 -8.70 -7.57 9.32
CA LEU A 105 -8.46 -6.55 10.36
C LEU A 105 -9.60 -6.47 11.38
N PHE A 106 -10.85 -6.60 10.92
CA PHE A 106 -12.06 -6.45 11.75
C PHE A 106 -12.87 -7.75 11.85
N SER A 107 -12.19 -8.89 11.96
CA SER A 107 -12.83 -10.22 12.00
C SER A 107 -13.76 -10.39 13.19
N ASP A 108 -13.45 -9.77 14.32
CA ASP A 108 -14.30 -9.73 15.52
C ASP A 108 -15.31 -8.56 15.49
N GLY A 109 -15.43 -7.85 14.36
CA GLY A 109 -16.28 -6.67 14.22
C GLY A 109 -15.76 -5.40 14.92
N GLY A 110 -14.50 -5.41 15.38
CA GLY A 110 -13.84 -4.31 16.07
C GLY A 110 -13.96 -4.35 17.60
N HIS A 111 -14.49 -5.43 18.19
CA HIS A 111 -14.76 -5.49 19.63
C HIS A 111 -13.50 -5.36 20.48
N SER A 112 -12.43 -6.05 20.10
CA SER A 112 -11.12 -6.02 20.77
C SER A 112 -10.47 -4.65 20.61
N PHE A 113 -10.48 -4.11 19.38
CA PHE A 113 -9.96 -2.76 19.09
C PHE A 113 -10.69 -1.68 19.92
N LEU A 114 -12.02 -1.74 19.99
CA LEU A 114 -12.84 -0.79 20.73
C LEU A 114 -12.62 -0.83 22.25
N GLN A 115 -12.05 -1.90 22.82
CA GLN A 115 -11.74 -1.93 24.26
C GLN A 115 -10.74 -0.84 24.65
N ASN A 116 -9.80 -0.51 23.75
CA ASN A 116 -8.77 0.49 23.98
C ASN A 116 -9.32 1.92 24.06
N PHE A 117 -10.57 2.16 23.63
CA PHE A 117 -11.22 3.48 23.63
C PHE A 117 -12.25 3.64 24.76
N LYS A 118 -12.29 2.74 25.74
CA LYS A 118 -13.23 2.82 26.85
C LYS A 118 -12.83 3.94 27.81
N GLY A 119 -13.68 4.97 27.91
CA GLY A 119 -13.45 6.11 28.79
C GLY A 119 -12.43 7.11 28.25
N ASP A 120 -11.96 6.92 27.02
CA ASP A 120 -11.00 7.80 26.37
C ASP A 120 -11.65 8.70 25.32
N PHE A 121 -10.97 9.77 24.97
CA PHE A 121 -11.36 10.65 23.88
C PHE A 121 -11.02 10.02 22.53
N VAL A 122 -11.90 10.22 21.54
CA VAL A 122 -11.64 9.82 20.16
C VAL A 122 -11.06 11.02 19.43
N ASP A 123 -9.79 10.92 19.04
CA ASP A 123 -9.12 11.99 18.28
C ASP A 123 -9.84 12.23 16.92
N PRO A 124 -10.10 13.50 16.53
CA PRO A 124 -10.75 13.82 15.27
C PRO A 124 -10.09 13.24 14.02
N CYS A 125 -8.78 12.94 14.05
CA CYS A 125 -8.07 12.35 12.92
C CYS A 125 -8.60 10.95 12.54
N LEU A 126 -9.25 10.24 13.48
CA LEU A 126 -9.86 8.93 13.24
C LEU A 126 -11.19 9.01 12.49
N GLY A 127 -11.72 10.22 12.29
CA GLY A 127 -13.00 10.45 11.63
C GLY A 127 -14.12 9.63 12.26
N ASP A 128 -14.88 8.93 11.42
CA ASP A 128 -16.06 8.17 11.83
C ASP A 128 -15.77 6.69 12.14
N LEU A 129 -14.49 6.26 12.20
CA LEU A 129 -14.15 4.86 12.40
C LEU A 129 -14.77 4.27 13.68
N ILE A 130 -14.58 4.95 14.82
CA ILE A 130 -15.10 4.49 16.12
C ILE A 130 -16.63 4.39 16.15
N PRO A 131 -17.40 5.42 15.75
CA PRO A 131 -18.86 5.29 15.70
C PRO A 131 -19.32 4.20 14.72
N ILE A 132 -18.67 4.04 13.56
CA ILE A 132 -19.00 2.98 12.59
C ILE A 132 -18.77 1.57 13.20
N LEU A 133 -17.65 1.36 13.90
CA LEU A 133 -17.37 0.07 14.52
C LEU A 133 -18.36 -0.27 15.62
N LYS A 134 -18.88 0.73 16.36
CA LYS A 134 -19.90 0.56 17.41
C LYS A 134 -21.30 0.21 16.89
N ILE A 135 -21.57 0.33 15.58
CA ILE A 135 -22.87 -0.02 15.00
C ILE A 135 -23.18 -1.52 15.23
N PRO A 136 -24.37 -1.88 15.74
CA PRO A 136 -24.77 -3.29 15.91
C PRO A 136 -24.72 -4.08 14.60
N ARG A 137 -24.37 -5.38 14.68
CA ARG A 137 -24.21 -6.28 13.52
C ARG A 137 -25.37 -6.23 12.53
N TRP A 138 -26.61 -6.28 13.02
CA TRP A 138 -27.81 -6.30 12.17
C TRP A 138 -27.97 -4.98 11.41
N LEU A 139 -27.68 -3.85 12.08
CA LEU A 139 -27.78 -2.52 11.49
C LEU A 139 -26.68 -2.27 10.47
N LYS A 140 -25.44 -2.75 10.71
CA LYS A 140 -24.38 -2.78 9.68
C LYS A 140 -24.85 -3.52 8.43
N GLY A 141 -25.53 -4.66 8.60
CA GLY A 141 -26.09 -5.43 7.48
C GLY A 141 -27.18 -4.68 6.70
N LEU A 142 -28.11 -4.04 7.40
CA LEU A 142 -29.17 -3.23 6.79
C LEU A 142 -28.59 -2.03 6.03
N LEU A 143 -27.70 -1.26 6.66
CA LEU A 143 -27.04 -0.10 6.04
C LEU A 143 -26.21 -0.53 4.83
N ALA A 144 -25.46 -1.62 4.90
CA ALA A 144 -24.71 -2.13 3.77
C ALA A 144 -25.62 -2.51 2.60
N PHE A 145 -26.77 -3.12 2.86
CA PHE A 145 -27.77 -3.44 1.83
C PHE A 145 -28.33 -2.17 1.17
N LEU A 146 -28.68 -1.15 1.96
CA LEU A 146 -29.21 0.13 1.46
C LEU A 146 -28.17 0.94 0.69
N LEU A 147 -26.90 0.91 1.11
CA LEU A 147 -25.81 1.66 0.47
C LEU A 147 -25.33 1.01 -0.84
N LYS A 148 -25.45 -0.32 -0.98
CA LYS A 148 -24.91 -1.08 -2.11
C LYS A 148 -25.19 -0.50 -3.52
N PRO A 149 -26.41 -0.04 -3.86
CA PRO A 149 -26.68 0.47 -5.21
C PRO A 149 -26.03 1.82 -5.53
N LEU A 150 -25.71 2.63 -4.52
CA LEU A 150 -25.19 4.00 -4.70
C LEU A 150 -23.71 4.13 -4.32
N LEU A 151 -23.29 3.45 -3.26
CA LEU A 151 -21.97 3.56 -2.64
C LEU A 151 -21.42 2.15 -2.37
N PRO A 152 -21.06 1.38 -3.43
CA PRO A 152 -20.71 -0.03 -3.31
C PRO A 152 -19.48 -0.28 -2.44
N ARG A 153 -18.46 0.58 -2.49
CA ARG A 153 -17.26 0.47 -1.63
C ARG A 153 -17.64 0.57 -0.15
N MET A 154 -18.39 1.61 0.22
CA MET A 154 -18.81 1.81 1.61
C MET A 154 -19.67 0.66 2.12
N ALA A 155 -20.57 0.14 1.27
CA ALA A 155 -21.37 -1.03 1.58
C ALA A 155 -20.49 -2.27 1.83
N ALA A 156 -19.48 -2.51 0.98
CA ALA A 156 -18.57 -3.64 1.12
C ALA A 156 -17.73 -3.54 2.40
N PHE A 157 -17.15 -2.38 2.70
CA PHE A 157 -16.42 -2.14 3.94
C PHE A 157 -17.28 -2.36 5.18
N LEU A 158 -18.50 -1.79 5.21
CA LEU A 158 -19.41 -1.94 6.34
C LEU A 158 -19.83 -3.40 6.54
N ASN A 159 -20.06 -4.12 5.45
CA ASN A 159 -20.38 -5.55 5.49
C ASN A 159 -19.19 -6.38 6.00
N SER A 160 -17.96 -6.00 5.66
CA SER A 160 -16.75 -6.70 6.09
C SER A 160 -16.34 -6.43 7.53
N MET A 161 -16.82 -5.33 8.14
CA MET A 161 -16.63 -5.00 9.56
C MET A 161 -17.65 -5.67 10.50
N LYS A 162 -18.36 -6.71 10.03
CA LYS A 162 -19.25 -7.52 10.88
C LYS A 162 -18.45 -8.61 11.60
N PRO A 163 -18.81 -8.95 12.86
CA PRO A 163 -18.16 -10.04 13.58
C PRO A 163 -18.39 -11.39 12.89
N ARG A 164 -17.36 -12.24 12.86
CA ARG A 164 -17.35 -13.58 12.28
C ARG A 164 -17.16 -14.65 13.35
N SER A 165 -17.58 -15.88 13.05
CA SER A 165 -17.22 -17.05 13.84
C SER A 165 -15.80 -17.52 13.51
N ALA A 166 -15.21 -18.37 14.35
CA ALA A 166 -13.91 -18.98 14.08
C ALA A 166 -13.88 -19.75 12.74
N GLY A 167 -14.93 -20.50 12.41
CA GLY A 167 -15.02 -21.20 11.12
C GLY A 167 -14.96 -20.25 9.92
N LYS A 168 -15.66 -19.11 9.98
CA LYS A 168 -15.58 -18.08 8.94
C LYS A 168 -14.26 -17.34 8.91
N LEU A 169 -13.55 -17.25 10.03
CA LEU A 169 -12.19 -16.72 10.08
C LEU A 169 -11.21 -17.68 9.39
N TRP A 170 -11.31 -18.99 9.63
CA TRP A 170 -10.47 -19.98 8.96
C TRP A 170 -10.69 -20.01 7.44
N GLU A 171 -11.95 -19.93 6.99
CA GLU A 171 -12.27 -19.76 5.57
C GLU A 171 -11.59 -18.51 4.99
N LEU A 172 -11.69 -17.37 5.68
CA LEU A 172 -11.09 -16.11 5.24
C LEU A 172 -9.54 -16.17 5.20
N GLN A 173 -8.92 -16.82 6.18
CA GLN A 173 -7.47 -17.02 6.20
C GLN A 173 -7.02 -17.87 5.02
N HIS A 174 -7.75 -18.94 4.71
CA HIS A 174 -7.50 -19.74 3.52
C HIS A 174 -7.68 -18.94 2.23
N GLU A 175 -8.72 -18.11 2.13
CA GLU A 175 -8.91 -17.21 0.98
C GLU A 175 -7.74 -16.23 0.79
N ILE A 176 -7.15 -15.70 1.89
CA ILE A 176 -5.96 -14.85 1.85
C ILE A 176 -4.76 -15.63 1.25
N GLU A 177 -4.54 -16.87 1.67
CA GLU A 177 -3.46 -17.72 1.14
C GLU A 177 -3.66 -18.03 -0.34
N VAL A 178 -4.88 -18.40 -0.74
CA VAL A 178 -5.24 -18.64 -2.13
C VAL A 178 -5.02 -17.38 -2.97
N PHE A 179 -5.45 -16.21 -2.46
CA PHE A 179 -5.24 -14.93 -3.13
C PHE A 179 -3.75 -14.62 -3.32
N ARG A 180 -2.93 -14.75 -2.27
CA ARG A 180 -1.47 -14.60 -2.35
C ARG A 180 -0.87 -15.49 -3.42
N ASN A 181 -1.19 -16.77 -3.41
CA ASN A 181 -0.68 -17.73 -4.39
C ASN A 181 -1.14 -17.40 -5.82
N SER A 182 -2.36 -16.90 -6.00
CA SER A 182 -2.86 -16.50 -7.32
C SER A 182 -2.08 -15.31 -7.90
N VAL A 183 -1.72 -14.32 -7.07
CA VAL A 183 -0.90 -13.17 -7.49
C VAL A 183 0.54 -13.60 -7.77
N ILE A 184 1.12 -14.48 -6.95
CA ILE A 184 2.45 -15.07 -7.22
C ILE A 184 2.45 -15.81 -8.57
N ALA A 185 1.37 -16.55 -8.89
CA ALA A 185 1.25 -17.24 -10.18
C ALA A 185 1.19 -16.26 -11.36
N GLN A 186 0.43 -15.16 -11.24
CA GLN A 186 0.39 -14.10 -12.26
C GLN A 186 1.75 -13.43 -12.46
N TRP A 187 2.44 -13.15 -11.36
CA TRP A 187 3.78 -12.57 -11.35
C TRP A 187 4.79 -13.47 -12.07
N ARG A 188 4.79 -14.77 -11.77
CA ARG A 188 5.68 -15.76 -12.40
C ARG A 188 5.33 -16.03 -13.86
N ALA A 189 4.06 -16.00 -14.23
CA ALA A 189 3.63 -16.16 -15.63
C ALA A 189 4.19 -15.05 -16.53
N LEU A 190 4.48 -13.88 -15.95
CA LEU A 190 5.14 -12.78 -16.61
C LEU A 190 6.61 -12.65 -16.22
N ASP A 191 7.22 -13.62 -15.54
CA ASP A 191 8.65 -13.61 -15.21
C ASP A 191 9.12 -12.26 -14.66
N LEU A 192 8.37 -11.69 -13.72
CA LEU A 192 8.70 -10.38 -13.13
C LEU A 192 9.75 -10.56 -12.04
N ASP A 193 10.67 -9.61 -11.92
CA ASP A 193 11.60 -9.53 -10.79
C ASP A 193 11.02 -8.69 -9.65
N VAL A 194 10.44 -7.54 -10.02
CA VAL A 194 9.93 -6.50 -9.12
C VAL A 194 8.73 -5.80 -9.74
N LEU A 195 8.04 -4.98 -8.95
CA LEU A 195 6.84 -4.24 -9.37
C LEU A 195 6.93 -2.77 -8.93
N LEU A 196 6.76 -1.87 -9.90
CA LEU A 196 6.63 -0.42 -9.73
C LEU A 196 5.15 -0.03 -9.61
N THR A 197 4.81 0.72 -8.58
CA THR A 197 3.43 1.17 -8.36
C THR A 197 3.35 2.63 -7.94
N PRO A 198 2.17 3.28 -8.10
CA PRO A 198 1.93 4.56 -7.48
C PRO A 198 2.00 4.41 -5.95
N MET A 199 2.44 5.46 -5.28
CA MET A 199 2.32 5.62 -3.84
C MET A 199 1.38 6.79 -3.57
N LEU A 200 0.53 6.68 -2.54
CA LEU A 200 -0.40 7.75 -2.19
C LEU A 200 0.34 9.07 -1.94
N GLY A 201 -0.01 10.11 -2.69
CA GLY A 201 0.61 11.43 -2.59
C GLY A 201 -0.13 12.48 -3.45
N PRO A 202 0.13 13.78 -3.26
CA PRO A 202 0.92 14.39 -2.18
C PRO A 202 0.27 14.23 -0.79
N ALA A 203 0.88 14.79 0.25
CA ALA A 203 0.36 14.71 1.62
C ALA A 203 -1.08 15.24 1.70
N LEU A 204 -1.94 14.56 2.47
CA LEU A 204 -3.29 15.04 2.74
C LEU A 204 -3.28 16.07 3.87
N ASP A 205 -4.24 16.99 3.81
CA ASP A 205 -4.56 17.91 4.90
C ASP A 205 -4.78 17.19 6.25
N LEU A 206 -4.51 17.91 7.33
CA LEU A 206 -4.74 17.43 8.69
C LEU A 206 -6.20 16.98 8.88
N ASN A 207 -6.39 15.85 9.59
CA ASN A 207 -7.70 15.22 9.85
C ASN A 207 -8.47 14.73 8.62
N ALA A 208 -7.89 14.76 7.42
CA ALA A 208 -8.48 14.17 6.23
C ALA A 208 -8.28 12.64 6.09
N PRO A 209 -7.14 12.02 6.51
CA PRO A 209 -6.90 10.60 6.30
C PRO A 209 -7.99 9.68 6.84
N GLY A 210 -8.51 9.94 8.06
CA GLY A 210 -9.62 9.17 8.65
C GLY A 210 -10.95 9.25 7.89
N LYS A 211 -11.04 10.13 6.89
CA LYS A 211 -12.21 10.33 6.02
C LYS A 211 -11.96 9.90 4.57
N ALA A 212 -10.78 9.36 4.27
CA ALA A 212 -10.36 8.93 2.93
C ALA A 212 -9.90 7.46 2.93
N THR A 213 -10.61 6.59 3.63
CA THR A 213 -10.20 5.18 3.87
C THR A 213 -9.84 4.43 2.59
N GLY A 214 -10.53 4.67 1.48
CA GLY A 214 -10.24 4.02 0.20
C GLY A 214 -8.80 4.25 -0.30
N ALA A 215 -8.18 5.37 0.08
CA ALA A 215 -6.86 5.79 -0.39
C ALA A 215 -5.71 4.87 0.07
N VAL A 216 -5.93 4.03 1.09
CA VAL A 216 -4.95 3.02 1.53
C VAL A 216 -4.82 1.85 0.55
N SER A 217 -5.60 1.82 -0.53
CA SER A 217 -5.62 0.73 -1.51
C SER A 217 -4.24 0.38 -2.08
N TYR A 218 -3.43 1.39 -2.38
CA TYR A 218 -2.07 1.23 -2.91
C TYR A 218 -1.11 0.49 -1.97
N THR A 219 -1.30 0.58 -0.65
CA THR A 219 -0.38 0.03 0.36
C THR A 219 -0.96 -1.18 1.09
N LEU A 220 -2.26 -1.15 1.43
CA LEU A 220 -2.94 -2.25 2.13
C LEU A 220 -2.97 -3.54 1.30
N LEU A 221 -2.93 -3.43 -0.03
CA LEU A 221 -2.79 -4.59 -0.91
C LEU A 221 -1.56 -5.44 -0.58
N TYR A 222 -0.41 -4.81 -0.36
CA TYR A 222 0.84 -5.52 -0.09
C TYR A 222 0.96 -6.02 1.36
N ASN A 223 0.16 -5.47 2.28
CA ASN A 223 -0.04 -6.06 3.61
C ASN A 223 -0.91 -7.33 3.55
N CYS A 224 -1.88 -7.38 2.63
CA CYS A 224 -2.70 -8.57 2.38
C CYS A 224 -1.85 -9.68 1.74
N LEU A 225 -1.06 -9.30 0.74
CA LEU A 225 -0.16 -10.20 0.02
C LEU A 225 1.07 -10.59 0.84
N ASP A 226 1.47 -9.77 1.82
CA ASP A 226 2.67 -9.94 2.64
C ASP A 226 3.93 -9.96 1.78
N PHE A 227 4.01 -8.96 0.90
CA PHE A 227 5.12 -8.74 -0.02
C PHE A 227 5.95 -7.57 0.51
N PRO A 228 7.29 -7.63 0.44
CA PRO A 228 8.14 -6.49 0.73
C PRO A 228 7.78 -5.33 -0.20
N ALA A 229 7.48 -4.18 0.39
CA ALA A 229 7.12 -2.96 -0.30
C ALA A 229 7.84 -1.77 0.35
N GLY A 230 8.59 -1.01 -0.44
CA GLY A 230 9.27 0.22 0.00
C GLY A 230 8.91 1.40 -0.88
N VAL A 231 9.17 2.61 -0.40
CA VAL A 231 8.80 3.86 -1.08
C VAL A 231 10.02 4.74 -1.30
N VAL A 232 10.09 5.38 -2.46
CA VAL A 232 11.19 6.28 -2.84
C VAL A 232 10.59 7.59 -3.37
N PRO A 233 10.95 8.76 -2.81
CA PRO A 233 10.59 10.06 -3.38
C PRO A 233 11.28 10.24 -4.75
N VAL A 234 10.53 10.62 -5.78
CA VAL A 234 11.05 10.72 -7.16
C VAL A 234 10.83 12.08 -7.80
N THR A 235 9.88 12.87 -7.31
CA THR A 235 9.55 14.18 -7.87
C THR A 235 8.82 15.03 -6.83
N SER A 236 8.49 16.26 -7.19
CA SER A 236 7.62 17.14 -6.41
C SER A 236 6.43 17.59 -7.26
N VAL A 237 5.33 17.97 -6.62
CA VAL A 237 4.12 18.48 -7.28
C VAL A 237 4.43 19.77 -8.04
N THR A 238 4.01 19.84 -9.31
CA THR A 238 4.14 21.04 -10.16
C THR A 238 2.85 21.89 -10.15
N GLU A 239 2.90 23.10 -10.69
CA GLU A 239 1.69 23.92 -10.89
C GLU A 239 0.68 23.24 -11.83
N ASP A 240 1.16 22.54 -12.86
CA ASP A 240 0.31 21.78 -13.78
C ASP A 240 -0.39 20.60 -13.09
N ASP A 241 0.31 19.90 -12.19
CA ASP A 241 -0.30 18.82 -11.40
C ASP A 241 -1.44 19.35 -10.52
N GLU A 242 -1.21 20.50 -9.87
CA GLU A 242 -2.19 21.17 -9.01
C GLU A 242 -3.41 21.64 -9.82
N ALA A 243 -3.19 22.26 -10.98
CA ALA A 243 -4.27 22.69 -11.87
C ALA A 243 -5.14 21.49 -12.33
N GLN A 244 -4.50 20.37 -12.68
CA GLN A 244 -5.22 19.16 -13.08
C GLN A 244 -6.00 18.51 -11.94
N MET A 245 -5.63 18.77 -10.68
CA MET A 245 -6.33 18.24 -9.50
C MET A 245 -7.78 18.77 -9.39
N GLU A 246 -8.09 19.92 -9.99
CA GLU A 246 -9.47 20.44 -10.08
C GLU A 246 -10.42 19.50 -10.86
N HIS A 247 -9.86 18.71 -11.78
CA HIS A 247 -10.59 17.76 -12.60
C HIS A 247 -10.63 16.34 -12.01
N TYR A 248 -9.98 16.11 -10.86
CA TYR A 248 -10.05 14.83 -10.17
C TYR A 248 -11.50 14.49 -9.79
N ARG A 249 -11.94 13.26 -10.04
CA ARG A 249 -13.29 12.78 -9.69
C ARG A 249 -13.30 11.46 -8.92
N GLY A 250 -12.17 10.75 -8.90
CA GLY A 250 -12.13 9.37 -8.41
C GLY A 250 -12.89 8.40 -9.32
N TYR A 251 -12.80 7.10 -9.03
CA TYR A 251 -13.50 6.07 -9.82
C TYR A 251 -14.94 5.84 -9.36
N PHE A 252 -15.28 6.22 -8.13
CA PHE A 252 -16.56 5.91 -7.50
C PHE A 252 -17.40 7.16 -7.23
N GLY A 253 -16.77 8.34 -7.12
CA GLY A 253 -17.47 9.60 -6.84
C GLY A 253 -18.09 9.66 -5.43
N ASP A 254 -17.68 8.76 -4.54
CA ASP A 254 -18.17 8.70 -3.17
C ASP A 254 -17.46 9.71 -2.26
N ILE A 255 -17.76 9.64 -0.96
CA ILE A 255 -17.21 10.58 0.04
C ILE A 255 -15.68 10.52 0.06
N TRP A 256 -15.07 9.34 -0.11
CA TRP A 256 -13.62 9.20 -0.04
C TRP A 256 -12.94 9.89 -1.22
N ASP A 257 -13.47 9.72 -2.44
CA ASP A 257 -12.94 10.38 -3.63
C ASP A 257 -13.02 11.91 -3.51
N ASN A 258 -14.14 12.42 -2.97
CA ASN A 258 -14.33 13.84 -2.71
C ASN A 258 -13.38 14.40 -1.63
N VAL A 259 -13.08 13.61 -0.59
CA VAL A 259 -12.12 14.00 0.44
C VAL A 259 -10.71 14.05 -0.14
N VAL A 260 -10.29 13.03 -0.91
CA VAL A 260 -8.98 13.02 -1.58
C VAL A 260 -8.83 14.25 -2.48
N GLN A 261 -9.85 14.59 -3.27
CA GLN A 261 -9.81 15.78 -4.12
C GLN A 261 -9.55 17.06 -3.34
N LYS A 262 -10.22 17.24 -2.20
CA LYS A 262 -10.13 18.47 -1.41
C LYS A 262 -8.84 18.54 -0.61
N ALA A 263 -8.45 17.42 -0.01
CA ALA A 263 -7.36 17.34 0.96
C ALA A 263 -5.97 17.36 0.33
N MET A 264 -5.85 17.20 -0.99
CA MET A 264 -4.58 17.22 -1.71
C MET A 264 -4.38 18.50 -2.54
N LYS A 265 -5.23 19.52 -2.36
CA LYS A 265 -5.02 20.84 -2.96
C LYS A 265 -3.92 21.61 -2.26
N LYS A 266 -3.38 22.62 -2.93
CA LYS A 266 -2.30 23.51 -2.46
C LYS A 266 -1.03 22.74 -2.13
N SER A 267 -0.67 21.81 -3.01
CA SER A 267 0.42 20.86 -2.77
C SER A 267 1.68 21.14 -3.59
N VAL A 268 1.72 22.22 -4.38
CA VAL A 268 2.89 22.61 -5.20
C VAL A 268 4.18 22.58 -4.37
N GLY A 269 5.19 21.87 -4.86
CA GLY A 269 6.48 21.67 -4.20
C GLY A 269 6.54 20.51 -3.18
N MET A 270 5.41 19.91 -2.79
CA MET A 270 5.41 18.75 -1.90
C MET A 270 5.99 17.50 -2.59
N PRO A 271 6.68 16.61 -1.85
CA PRO A 271 7.29 15.41 -2.42
C PRO A 271 6.23 14.38 -2.86
N VAL A 272 6.55 13.68 -3.93
CA VAL A 272 5.75 12.60 -4.50
C VAL A 272 6.64 11.38 -4.69
N ALA A 273 6.16 10.23 -4.22
CA ALA A 273 6.90 8.98 -4.22
C ALA A 273 6.29 7.96 -5.20
N VAL A 274 7.09 6.95 -5.50
CA VAL A 274 6.63 5.68 -6.06
C VAL A 274 6.88 4.57 -5.05
N GLN A 275 6.17 3.45 -5.21
CA GLN A 275 6.34 2.27 -4.39
C GLN A 275 6.99 1.15 -5.23
N CYS A 276 7.94 0.46 -4.61
CA CYS A 276 8.72 -0.63 -5.16
C CYS A 276 8.37 -1.90 -4.39
N VAL A 277 8.03 -2.98 -5.09
CA VAL A 277 7.57 -4.23 -4.48
C VAL A 277 8.37 -5.41 -5.04
N ALA A 278 8.66 -6.41 -4.21
CA ALA A 278 9.20 -7.71 -4.64
C ALA A 278 8.39 -8.88 -4.07
N LEU A 279 8.75 -10.12 -4.41
CA LEU A 279 8.15 -11.33 -3.83
C LEU A 279 8.54 -11.50 -2.35
N PRO A 280 7.79 -12.30 -1.57
CA PRO A 280 8.11 -12.56 -0.16
C PRO A 280 9.56 -13.03 0.04
N TRP A 281 10.20 -12.54 1.11
CA TRP A 281 11.60 -12.84 1.47
C TRP A 281 12.64 -12.36 0.44
N GLN A 282 12.30 -11.33 -0.33
CA GLN A 282 13.21 -10.70 -1.30
C GLN A 282 13.41 -9.22 -0.97
N GLU A 283 13.60 -8.89 0.30
CA GLU A 283 13.83 -7.53 0.78
C GLU A 283 15.07 -6.91 0.11
N GLU A 284 16.15 -7.68 -0.09
CA GLU A 284 17.36 -7.16 -0.73
C GLU A 284 17.16 -6.85 -2.22
N LEU A 285 16.29 -7.62 -2.91
CA LEU A 285 15.89 -7.34 -4.29
C LEU A 285 14.99 -6.10 -4.37
N CYS A 286 14.07 -5.96 -3.41
CA CYS A 286 13.24 -4.77 -3.27
C CYS A 286 14.10 -3.53 -3.05
N LEU A 287 15.08 -3.59 -2.13
CA LEU A 287 16.05 -2.52 -1.86
C LEU A 287 16.94 -2.23 -3.08
N ARG A 288 17.41 -3.26 -3.79
CA ARG A 288 18.17 -3.11 -5.05
C ARG A 288 17.36 -2.34 -6.10
N PHE A 289 16.05 -2.59 -6.17
CA PHE A 289 15.18 -1.86 -7.09
C PHE A 289 14.92 -0.43 -6.62
N MET A 290 14.69 -0.22 -5.33
CA MET A 290 14.57 1.12 -4.74
C MET A 290 15.81 1.97 -5.00
N ARG A 291 17.02 1.39 -4.86
CA ARG A 291 18.28 2.07 -5.14
C ARG A 291 18.39 2.48 -6.61
N GLU A 292 17.91 1.65 -7.53
CA GLU A 292 17.86 1.99 -8.96
C GLU A 292 16.93 3.17 -9.23
N VAL A 293 15.74 3.17 -8.62
CA VAL A 293 14.77 4.27 -8.73
C VAL A 293 15.36 5.56 -8.14
N GLU A 294 15.97 5.49 -6.96
CA GLU A 294 16.62 6.64 -6.31
C GLU A 294 17.74 7.23 -7.19
N ARG A 295 18.61 6.37 -7.74
CA ARG A 295 19.72 6.78 -8.62
C ARG A 295 19.23 7.49 -9.88
N LEU A 296 18.17 6.98 -10.50
CA LEU A 296 17.66 7.52 -11.77
C LEU A 296 16.83 8.79 -11.58
N MET A 297 16.05 8.87 -10.50
CA MET A 297 15.11 9.97 -10.27
C MET A 297 15.68 11.10 -9.42
N THR A 298 16.71 10.84 -8.62
CA THR A 298 17.37 11.84 -7.77
C THR A 298 18.90 11.84 -7.96
N PRO A 299 19.42 12.14 -9.16
CA PRO A 299 20.85 12.01 -9.47
C PRO A 299 21.75 12.94 -8.65
N GLU A 300 21.20 14.03 -8.11
CA GLU A 300 21.92 15.00 -7.27
C GLU A 300 22.08 14.54 -5.81
N LYS A 301 21.37 13.49 -5.41
CA LYS A 301 21.44 12.96 -4.05
C LYS A 301 22.83 12.33 -3.85
N GLN A 302 23.67 13.02 -3.06
CA GLN A 302 25.05 12.61 -2.84
C GLN A 302 25.11 11.18 -2.27
N PRO A 303 26.04 10.33 -2.74
CA PRO A 303 26.28 9.05 -2.10
C PRO A 303 26.76 9.31 -0.66
N SER A 304 26.01 8.78 0.32
CA SER A 304 26.34 8.84 1.74
C SER A 304 27.49 7.90 2.11
#